data_AF-A0A8I3AF07-F1
#
_entry.id   AF-A0A8I3AF07-F1
#
_cell.length_a   1.000
_cell.length_b   1.000
_cell.length_c   1.000
_cell.angle_alpha   90.00
_cell.angle_beta   90.00
_cell.angle_gamma   90.00
#
_symmetry.space_group_name_H-M   'P 1'
#
loop_
_entity.id
_entity.type
_entity.pdbx_description
1 polymer ?
#
loop_
_entity_poly.entity_id
_entity_poly.type
_entity_poly.pdbx_seq_one_letter_code
_entity_poly.pdbx_strand_id
1 'polypeptide(L)'
;MHALKNFAFKSTAKWSMLGTVRESDLYGGVLSASLSREYLAFTSEFLHGNESFFTSVLTSILATPKFLPHEYMEYVLPVVRDEATPSSQLPSAVAVEAAHALAFHTGLGASLFCSLQVFTSGNVTAIGTGINSARLAELVDSALADAALPTSSPITAMPSKYFGGSMRISLHEGHCHMPTKYYDCISYQRTITYLVQ
;
A
#
# COMPACT_ATOMS: atom_id res chain seq x y z
N MET A 1 -2.59 -0.21 -8.74
CA MET A 1 -2.34 -0.28 -7.30
C MET A 1 -2.79 1.00 -6.61
N HIS A 2 -2.66 2.17 -7.24
CA HIS A 2 -3.01 3.44 -6.60
C HIS A 2 -4.48 3.56 -6.14
N ALA A 3 -5.46 3.17 -6.96
CA ALA A 3 -6.86 3.10 -6.52
C ALA A 3 -7.08 2.06 -5.40
N LEU A 4 -6.34 0.95 -5.44
CA LEU A 4 -6.42 -0.12 -4.43
C LEU A 4 -5.87 0.35 -3.07
N LYS A 5 -4.77 1.11 -3.07
CA LYS A 5 -4.25 1.82 -1.88
C LYS A 5 -5.33 2.71 -1.28
N ASN A 6 -6.03 3.48 -2.10
CA ASN A 6 -7.07 4.40 -1.64
C ASN A 6 -8.37 3.69 -1.21
N PHE A 7 -8.55 2.42 -1.60
CA PHE A 7 -9.57 1.53 -1.06
C PHE A 7 -9.18 0.89 0.29
N ALA A 8 -7.95 1.07 0.77
CA ALA A 8 -7.55 0.60 2.08
C ALA A 8 -8.45 1.22 3.16
N PHE A 9 -8.81 0.40 4.16
CA PHE A 9 -9.63 0.82 5.31
C PHE A 9 -11.05 1.34 4.93
N LYS A 10 -11.54 1.05 3.73
CA LYS A 10 -12.96 1.20 3.35
C LYS A 10 -13.78 0.01 3.84
N SER A 11 -14.96 -0.22 3.28
CA SER A 11 -15.82 -1.30 3.73
C SER A 11 -15.24 -2.69 3.44
N THR A 12 -15.31 -3.57 4.43
CA THR A 12 -14.94 -4.99 4.33
C THR A 12 -16.16 -5.87 4.62
N ALA A 13 -16.01 -7.19 4.58
CA ALA A 13 -17.08 -8.10 5.00
C ALA A 13 -17.49 -7.89 6.46
N LYS A 14 -16.50 -7.70 7.34
CA LYS A 14 -16.67 -7.64 8.80
C LYS A 14 -16.93 -6.24 9.33
N TRP A 15 -16.32 -5.21 8.73
CA TRP A 15 -16.42 -3.82 9.20
C TRP A 15 -16.89 -2.87 8.11
N SER A 16 -17.57 -1.80 8.52
CA SER A 16 -17.80 -0.63 7.67
C SER A 16 -16.61 0.33 7.75
N MET A 17 -16.47 1.23 6.76
CA MET A 17 -15.46 2.29 6.79
C MET A 17 -15.51 3.09 8.11
N LEU A 18 -16.70 3.56 8.51
CA LEU A 18 -16.89 4.34 9.74
C LEU A 18 -16.63 3.52 11.00
N GLY A 19 -16.98 2.24 10.99
CA GLY A 19 -16.69 1.33 12.11
C GLY A 19 -15.19 1.16 12.30
N THR A 20 -14.46 0.91 11.21
CA THR A 20 -13.00 0.75 11.23
C THR A 20 -12.31 1.98 11.81
N VAL A 21 -12.70 3.18 11.37
CA VAL A 21 -12.12 4.45 11.86
C VAL A 21 -12.43 4.68 13.35
N ARG A 22 -13.70 4.50 13.75
CA ARG A 22 -14.09 4.72 15.16
C ARG A 22 -13.44 3.71 16.11
N GLU A 23 -13.33 2.46 15.69
CA GLU A 23 -12.69 1.44 16.50
C GLU A 23 -11.17 1.66 16.56
N SER A 24 -10.51 2.04 15.45
CA SER A 24 -9.09 2.38 15.49
C SER A 24 -8.81 3.56 16.41
N ASP A 25 -9.64 4.61 16.35
CA ASP A 25 -9.51 5.78 17.22
C ASP A 25 -9.76 5.42 18.70
N LEU A 26 -10.75 4.58 18.98
CA LEU A 26 -11.06 4.11 20.34
C LEU A 26 -9.89 3.34 20.96
N TYR A 27 -9.25 2.47 20.19
CA TYR A 27 -8.07 1.72 20.62
C TYR A 27 -6.77 2.52 20.52
N GLY A 28 -6.83 3.79 20.09
CA GLY A 28 -5.69 4.69 19.96
C GLY A 28 -4.67 4.24 18.92
N GLY A 29 -5.13 3.57 17.85
CA GLY A 29 -4.27 3.12 16.76
C GLY A 29 -4.43 3.94 15.49
N VAL A 30 -3.35 4.03 14.73
CA VAL A 30 -3.29 4.74 13.45
C VAL A 30 -3.14 3.72 12.33
N LEU A 31 -3.96 3.86 11.29
CA LEU A 31 -3.97 3.00 10.12
C LEU A 31 -3.43 3.77 8.92
N SER A 32 -2.49 3.20 8.18
CA SER A 32 -1.88 3.83 7.02
C SER A 32 -1.63 2.81 5.90
N ALA A 33 -1.58 3.31 4.66
CA ALA A 33 -1.32 2.52 3.48
C ALA A 33 -0.27 3.22 2.62
N SER A 34 0.81 2.53 2.27
CA SER A 34 1.88 3.06 1.45
C SER A 34 2.06 2.20 0.21
N LEU A 35 2.26 2.86 -0.93
CA LEU A 35 2.41 2.19 -2.22
C LEU A 35 3.79 2.49 -2.81
N SER A 36 4.50 1.43 -3.17
CA SER A 36 5.70 1.45 -3.98
C SER A 36 5.47 0.70 -5.29
N ARG A 37 6.49 0.62 -6.16
CA ARG A 37 6.43 -0.15 -7.42
C ARG A 37 6.43 -1.66 -7.19
N GLU A 38 7.07 -2.08 -6.10
CA GLU A 38 7.32 -3.49 -5.77
C GLU A 38 6.44 -4.01 -4.65
N TYR A 39 5.87 -3.11 -3.84
CA TYR A 39 5.04 -3.52 -2.73
C TYR A 39 3.93 -2.52 -2.42
N LEU A 40 2.85 -3.05 -1.88
CA LEU A 40 1.81 -2.30 -1.20
C LEU A 40 1.83 -2.71 0.27
N ALA A 41 2.04 -1.75 1.15
CA ALA A 41 2.15 -1.98 2.58
C ALA A 41 0.95 -1.37 3.33
N PHE A 42 0.27 -2.21 4.11
CA PHE A 42 -0.76 -1.78 5.06
C PHE A 42 -0.19 -1.82 6.47
N THR A 43 -0.17 -0.67 7.12
CA THR A 43 0.47 -0.44 8.41
C THR A 43 -0.57 -0.10 9.45
N SER A 44 -0.46 -0.73 10.62
CA SER A 44 -1.18 -0.31 11.83
C SER A 44 -0.18 -0.06 12.95
N GLU A 45 -0.28 1.12 13.55
CA GLU A 45 0.46 1.51 14.74
C GLU A 45 -0.53 1.57 15.90
N PHE A 46 -0.20 0.94 17.03
CA PHE A 46 -1.15 0.83 18.13
C PHE A 46 -0.46 0.59 19.48
N LEU A 47 -1.21 0.80 20.56
CA LEU A 47 -0.77 0.53 21.92
C LEU A 47 -0.77 -0.98 22.24
N HIS A 48 0.17 -1.41 23.06
CA HIS A 48 0.28 -2.81 23.48
C HIS A 48 -1.03 -3.32 24.13
N GLY A 49 -1.41 -4.56 23.81
CA GLY A 49 -2.62 -5.21 24.32
C GLY A 49 -3.76 -5.30 23.30
N ASN A 50 -3.72 -4.51 22.22
CA ASN A 50 -4.73 -4.51 21.15
C ASN A 50 -4.27 -5.21 19.86
N GLU A 51 -3.23 -6.05 19.92
CA GLU A 51 -2.61 -6.69 18.75
C GLU A 51 -3.60 -7.52 17.94
N SER A 52 -4.48 -8.28 18.60
CA SER A 52 -5.44 -9.16 17.94
C SER A 52 -6.46 -8.38 17.11
N PHE A 53 -6.91 -7.23 17.62
CA PHE A 53 -7.84 -6.35 16.93
C PHE A 53 -7.24 -5.83 15.61
N PHE A 54 -6.04 -5.23 15.68
CA PHE A 54 -5.39 -4.65 14.50
C PHE A 54 -4.96 -5.72 13.48
N THR A 55 -4.53 -6.89 13.95
CA THR A 55 -4.23 -8.04 13.07
C THR A 55 -5.48 -8.50 12.32
N SER A 56 -6.64 -8.54 12.99
CA SER A 56 -7.91 -8.91 12.37
C SER A 56 -8.38 -7.87 11.34
N VAL A 57 -8.25 -6.57 11.66
CA VAL A 57 -8.57 -5.46 10.74
C VAL A 57 -7.74 -5.58 9.46
N LEU A 58 -6.41 -5.69 9.58
CA LEU A 58 -5.52 -5.81 8.44
C LEU A 58 -5.80 -7.07 7.60
N THR A 59 -6.08 -8.19 8.25
CA THR A 59 -6.42 -9.43 7.55
C THR A 59 -7.72 -9.30 6.77
N SER A 60 -8.75 -8.63 7.30
CA SER A 60 -10.02 -8.46 6.58
C SER A 60 -9.91 -7.61 5.31
N ILE A 61 -9.00 -6.63 5.31
CA ILE A 61 -8.74 -5.75 4.15
C ILE A 61 -8.12 -6.56 3.02
N LEU A 62 -7.27 -7.53 3.36
CA LEU A 62 -6.62 -8.41 2.39
C LEU A 62 -7.55 -9.52 1.91
N ALA A 63 -8.27 -10.17 2.83
CA ALA A 63 -9.06 -11.37 2.52
C ALA A 63 -10.47 -11.06 2.02
N THR A 64 -11.11 -10.04 2.57
CA THR A 64 -12.53 -9.74 2.30
C THR A 64 -12.83 -8.25 2.05
N PRO A 65 -12.08 -7.57 1.15
CA PRO A 65 -12.40 -6.20 0.78
C PRO A 65 -13.72 -6.15 0.00
N LYS A 66 -14.55 -5.12 0.25
CA LYS A 66 -15.72 -4.84 -0.58
C LYS A 66 -15.43 -3.64 -1.47
N PHE A 67 -15.56 -3.83 -2.78
CA PHE A 67 -15.43 -2.76 -3.77
C PHE A 67 -16.81 -2.27 -4.19
N LEU A 68 -17.38 -1.34 -3.42
CA LEU A 68 -18.70 -0.79 -3.73
C LEU A 68 -18.59 0.36 -4.74
N PRO A 69 -19.49 0.44 -5.75
CA PRO A 69 -19.43 1.50 -6.76
C PRO A 69 -19.58 2.91 -6.20
N HIS A 70 -20.44 3.09 -5.18
CA HIS A 70 -20.64 4.41 -4.57
C HIS A 70 -19.41 4.85 -3.76
N GLU A 71 -18.79 3.95 -3.00
CA GLU A 71 -17.56 4.25 -2.27
C GLU A 71 -16.42 4.60 -3.23
N TYR A 72 -16.36 3.93 -4.39
CA TYR A 72 -15.39 4.27 -5.43
C TYR A 72 -15.57 5.70 -5.92
N MET A 73 -16.79 6.07 -6.31
CA MET A 73 -17.06 7.37 -6.94
C MET A 73 -16.94 8.54 -5.95
N GLU A 74 -17.33 8.34 -4.70
CA GLU A 74 -17.37 9.40 -3.69
C GLU A 74 -16.06 9.53 -2.90
N TYR A 75 -15.45 8.41 -2.47
CA TYR A 75 -14.30 8.46 -1.56
C TYR A 75 -12.96 8.17 -2.22
N VAL A 76 -12.92 7.29 -3.21
CA VAL A 76 -11.64 6.81 -3.77
C VAL A 76 -11.22 7.62 -4.98
N LEU A 77 -12.13 7.81 -5.93
CA LEU A 77 -11.88 8.50 -7.20
C LEU A 77 -11.41 9.96 -7.04
N PRO A 78 -12.01 10.81 -6.18
CA PRO A 78 -11.51 12.18 -6.00
C PRO A 78 -10.10 12.17 -5.40
N VAL A 79 -9.85 11.37 -4.37
CA VAL A 79 -8.52 11.25 -3.75
C VAL A 79 -7.47 10.79 -4.76
N VAL A 80 -7.78 9.78 -5.57
CA VAL A 80 -6.89 9.32 -6.65
C VAL A 80 -6.57 10.44 -7.65
N ARG A 81 -7.56 11.25 -8.03
CA ARG A 81 -7.34 12.38 -8.96
C ARG A 81 -6.53 13.49 -8.31
N ASP A 82 -6.80 13.80 -7.05
CA ASP A 82 -6.12 14.83 -6.28
C ASP A 82 -4.67 14.43 -5.96
N GLU A 83 -4.36 13.14 -5.89
CA GLU A 83 -2.98 12.64 -5.79
C GLU A 83 -2.27 12.59 -7.16
N ALA A 84 -2.97 12.20 -8.22
CA ALA A 84 -2.39 12.05 -9.57
C ALA A 84 -2.10 13.39 -10.26
N THR A 85 -2.97 14.40 -10.08
CA THR A 85 -2.82 15.72 -10.72
C THR A 85 -1.54 16.45 -10.32
N PRO A 86 -1.21 16.67 -9.03
CA PRO A 86 0.04 17.32 -8.65
C PRO A 86 1.26 16.46 -8.98
N SER A 87 1.14 15.13 -8.90
CA SER A 87 2.22 14.21 -9.27
C SER A 87 2.63 14.35 -10.74
N SER A 88 1.68 14.68 -11.62
CA SER A 88 1.96 14.95 -13.04
C SER A 88 2.60 16.32 -13.31
N GLN A 89 2.47 17.25 -12.36
CA GLN A 89 3.02 18.61 -12.46
C GLN A 89 4.40 18.71 -11.81
N LEU A 90 4.70 17.87 -10.82
CA LEU A 90 5.99 17.86 -10.14
C LEU A 90 7.08 17.26 -11.05
N PRO A 91 8.11 18.04 -11.44
CA PRO A 91 9.12 17.59 -12.39
C PRO A 91 9.97 16.43 -11.83
N SER A 92 10.16 16.36 -10.52
CA SER A 92 10.87 15.26 -9.85
C SER A 92 10.11 13.93 -9.98
N ALA A 93 8.80 13.94 -9.73
CA ALA A 93 7.95 12.76 -9.87
C ALA A 93 7.87 12.30 -11.34
N VAL A 94 7.66 13.23 -12.27
CA VAL A 94 7.66 12.95 -13.71
C VAL A 94 9.01 12.38 -14.18
N ALA A 95 10.13 12.94 -13.71
CA ALA A 95 11.46 12.44 -14.07
C ALA A 95 11.69 11.01 -13.57
N VAL A 96 11.28 10.69 -12.35
CA VAL A 96 11.41 9.33 -11.79
C VAL A 96 10.51 8.34 -12.53
N GLU A 97 9.26 8.69 -12.81
CA GLU A 97 8.35 7.84 -13.61
C GLU A 97 8.90 7.58 -15.01
N ALA A 98 9.36 8.62 -15.70
CA ALA A 98 9.93 8.50 -17.04
C ALA A 98 11.23 7.71 -17.07
N ALA A 99 12.10 7.89 -16.06
CA ALA A 99 13.33 7.12 -15.94
C ALA A 99 13.04 5.61 -15.81
N HIS A 100 12.05 5.23 -15.00
CA HIS A 100 11.67 3.82 -14.85
C HIS A 100 11.00 3.27 -16.11
N ALA A 101 10.11 4.03 -16.75
CA ALA A 101 9.45 3.63 -18.00
C ALA A 101 10.45 3.44 -19.16
N LEU A 102 11.54 4.21 -19.17
CA LEU A 102 12.61 4.08 -20.15
C LEU A 102 13.57 2.94 -19.81
N ALA A 103 13.96 2.82 -18.54
CA ALA A 103 14.91 1.82 -18.08
C ALA A 103 14.36 0.39 -18.19
N PHE A 104 13.05 0.23 -17.94
CA PHE A 104 12.38 -1.05 -17.93
C PHE A 104 11.15 -1.01 -18.84
N HIS A 105 11.06 -1.92 -19.80
CA HIS A 105 9.89 -1.99 -20.69
C HIS A 105 8.73 -2.82 -20.10
N THR A 106 9.00 -3.59 -19.04
CA THR A 106 8.03 -4.49 -18.38
C THR A 106 8.24 -4.49 -16.86
N GLY A 107 7.20 -4.79 -16.09
CA GLY A 107 7.29 -4.87 -14.63
C GLY A 107 7.50 -3.49 -14.00
N LEU A 108 8.74 -3.19 -13.56
CA LEU A 108 9.12 -1.93 -12.90
C LEU A 108 8.89 -0.67 -13.74
N GLY A 109 8.77 -0.83 -15.07
CA GLY A 109 8.48 0.27 -16.00
C GLY A 109 7.01 0.70 -16.02
N ALA A 110 6.09 -0.10 -15.49
CA ALA A 110 4.68 0.30 -15.40
C ALA A 110 4.51 1.49 -14.46
N SER A 111 3.61 2.43 -14.78
CA SER A 111 3.38 3.57 -13.91
C SER A 111 2.69 3.15 -12.61
N LEU A 112 3.07 3.78 -11.49
CA LEU A 112 2.48 3.55 -10.16
C LEU A 112 0.95 3.74 -10.14
N PHE A 113 0.44 4.64 -10.98
CA PHE A 113 -0.97 5.02 -11.02
C PHE A 113 -1.84 4.02 -11.81
N CYS A 114 -1.26 3.21 -12.69
CA CYS A 114 -1.97 2.34 -13.63
C CYS A 114 -1.42 0.90 -13.63
N SER A 115 -1.23 0.31 -12.44
CA SER A 115 -0.87 -1.10 -12.29
C SER A 115 -2.04 -1.92 -11.75
N LEU A 116 -2.14 -3.20 -12.09
CA LEU A 116 -3.10 -4.13 -11.50
C LEU A 116 -2.30 -5.29 -10.89
N GLN A 117 -2.47 -5.54 -9.59
CA GLN A 117 -1.88 -6.69 -8.89
C GLN A 117 -2.94 -7.32 -8.01
N VAL A 118 -2.85 -8.64 -7.87
CA VAL A 118 -3.82 -9.48 -7.16
C VAL A 118 -3.21 -9.89 -5.82
N PHE A 119 -3.98 -9.73 -4.73
CA PHE A 119 -3.59 -10.24 -3.42
C PHE A 119 -3.74 -11.76 -3.41
N THR A 120 -2.67 -12.46 -3.07
CA THR A 120 -2.65 -13.93 -2.98
C THR A 120 -1.87 -14.33 -1.75
N SER A 121 -2.18 -15.48 -1.17
CA SER A 121 -1.46 -15.97 0.02
C SER A 121 0.05 -16.12 -0.20
N GLY A 122 0.50 -16.39 -1.43
CA GLY A 122 1.92 -16.49 -1.78
C GLY A 122 2.67 -15.16 -1.83
N ASN A 123 1.96 -14.04 -1.77
CA ASN A 123 2.49 -12.69 -1.99
C ASN A 123 2.32 -11.77 -0.78
N VAL A 124 1.82 -12.27 0.35
CA VAL A 124 1.55 -11.49 1.56
C VAL A 124 2.53 -11.91 2.66
N THR A 125 3.20 -10.93 3.26
CA THR A 125 4.10 -11.14 4.41
C THR A 125 3.69 -10.21 5.54
N ALA A 126 3.57 -10.76 6.76
CA ALA A 126 3.32 -9.96 7.96
C ALA A 126 4.65 -9.64 8.67
N ILE A 127 4.87 -8.36 8.97
CA ILE A 127 6.05 -7.86 9.67
C ILE A 127 5.55 -7.15 10.93
N GLY A 128 6.06 -7.51 12.11
CA GLY A 128 5.69 -6.87 13.38
C GLY A 128 6.93 -6.32 14.08
N THR A 129 6.94 -5.03 14.39
CA THR A 129 7.99 -4.41 15.23
C THR A 129 7.50 -4.32 16.68
N GLY A 130 8.36 -4.75 17.61
CA GLY A 130 8.07 -4.75 19.04
C GLY A 130 7.05 -5.80 19.52
N ILE A 131 6.57 -6.72 18.70
CA ILE A 131 5.76 -7.86 19.14
C ILE A 131 6.62 -9.12 19.13
N ASN A 132 6.38 -10.04 20.07
CA ASN A 132 7.08 -11.33 20.07
C ASN A 132 6.71 -12.14 18.81
N SER A 133 7.70 -12.72 18.13
CA SER A 133 7.50 -13.44 16.86
C SER A 133 6.55 -14.63 16.97
N ALA A 134 6.61 -15.39 18.08
CA ALA A 134 5.70 -16.51 18.29
C ALA A 134 4.26 -16.03 18.46
N ARG A 135 4.06 -14.94 19.22
CA ARG A 135 2.73 -14.36 19.42
C ARG A 135 2.16 -13.77 18.12
N LEU A 136 3.01 -13.14 17.30
CA LEU A 136 2.59 -12.63 16.00
C LEU A 136 2.13 -13.76 15.09
N ALA A 137 2.86 -14.88 15.03
CA ALA A 137 2.49 -16.03 14.22
C ALA A 137 1.11 -16.58 14.64
N GLU A 138 0.88 -16.78 15.94
CA GLU A 138 -0.43 -17.23 16.46
C GLU A 138 -1.59 -16.30 16.06
N LEU A 139 -1.37 -14.98 16.17
CA LEU A 139 -2.40 -13.99 15.83
C LEU A 139 -2.70 -13.97 14.34
N VAL A 140 -1.67 -14.03 13.50
CA VAL A 140 -1.81 -14.08 12.04
C VAL A 140 -2.52 -15.37 11.63
N ASP A 141 -2.11 -16.53 12.17
CA ASP A 141 -2.74 -17.82 11.88
C ASP A 141 -4.22 -17.82 12.29
N SER A 142 -4.54 -17.26 13.46
CA SER A 142 -5.93 -17.13 13.92
C SER A 142 -6.76 -16.21 13.02
N ALA A 143 -6.18 -15.11 12.54
CA ALA A 143 -6.88 -14.18 11.66
C ALA A 143 -7.08 -14.74 10.24
N LEU A 144 -6.11 -15.50 9.72
CA LEU A 144 -6.22 -16.17 8.42
C LEU A 144 -7.19 -17.36 8.47
N ALA A 145 -7.36 -18.01 9.62
CA ALA A 145 -8.38 -19.03 9.81
C ALA A 145 -9.80 -18.45 9.69
N ASP A 146 -10.02 -17.24 10.21
CA ASP A 146 -11.30 -16.52 10.10
C ASP A 146 -11.55 -15.98 8.68
N ALA A 147 -10.51 -15.53 7.98
CA ALA A 147 -10.61 -14.92 6.67
C ALA A 147 -9.51 -15.44 5.74
N ALA A 148 -9.80 -16.52 5.03
CA ALA A 148 -8.87 -17.16 4.12
C ALA A 148 -8.56 -16.26 2.92
N LEU A 149 -7.27 -16.06 2.64
CA LEU A 149 -6.81 -15.44 1.41
C LEU A 149 -7.04 -16.39 0.22
N PRO A 150 -7.34 -15.86 -0.97
CA PRO A 150 -7.45 -16.68 -2.17
C PRO A 150 -6.15 -17.43 -2.40
N THR A 151 -6.26 -18.76 -2.53
CA THR A 151 -5.12 -19.64 -2.81
C THR A 151 -4.91 -19.65 -4.33
N SER A 152 -3.84 -19.00 -4.78
CA SER A 152 -3.38 -19.11 -6.16
C SER A 152 -1.89 -19.38 -6.16
N SER A 153 -1.40 -20.01 -7.24
CA SER A 153 0.03 -20.22 -7.46
C SER A 153 0.81 -18.92 -7.24
N PRO A 154 1.97 -18.96 -6.56
CA PRO A 154 2.76 -17.76 -6.29
C PRO A 154 3.05 -17.05 -7.61
N ILE A 155 2.79 -15.74 -7.65
CA ILE A 155 3.04 -14.94 -8.84
C ILE A 155 4.56 -14.88 -8.98
N THR A 156 5.12 -15.63 -9.92
CA THR A 156 6.53 -15.50 -10.26
C THR A 156 6.71 -14.13 -10.90
N ALA A 157 7.20 -13.17 -10.12
CA ALA A 157 7.55 -11.86 -10.63
C ALA A 157 8.54 -12.05 -11.79
N MET A 158 8.13 -11.73 -13.01
CA MET A 158 9.05 -11.75 -14.14
C MET A 158 10.16 -10.75 -13.87
N PRO A 159 11.44 -11.15 -13.90
CA PRO A 159 12.53 -10.23 -13.65
C PRO A 159 12.51 -9.13 -14.70
N SER A 160 12.51 -7.87 -14.25
CA SER A 160 12.60 -6.73 -15.15
C SER A 160 14.05 -6.59 -15.63
N LYS A 161 14.24 -6.48 -16.94
CA LYS A 161 15.56 -6.29 -17.55
C LYS A 161 15.81 -4.81 -17.76
N TYR A 162 16.99 -4.34 -17.37
CA TYR A 162 17.44 -2.97 -17.62
C TYR A 162 17.91 -2.83 -19.08
N PHE A 163 17.33 -1.88 -19.80
CA PHE A 163 17.70 -1.56 -21.18
C PHE A 163 18.48 -0.25 -21.32
N GLY A 164 18.37 0.63 -20.32
CA GLY A 164 18.98 1.96 -20.35
C GLY A 164 18.40 2.87 -21.45
N GLY A 165 18.75 4.15 -21.40
CA GLY A 165 18.33 5.12 -22.41
C GLY A 165 18.39 6.55 -21.90
N SER A 166 18.18 7.49 -22.82
CA SER A 166 17.97 8.90 -22.49
C SER A 166 16.62 9.37 -23.04
N MET A 167 15.80 9.97 -22.19
CA MET A 167 14.56 10.64 -22.59
C MET A 167 14.67 12.12 -22.24
N ARG A 168 14.24 12.98 -23.15
CA ARG A 168 14.15 14.42 -22.93
C ARG A 168 12.68 14.79 -22.84
N ILE A 169 12.28 15.40 -21.73
CA ILE A 169 10.91 15.85 -21.50
C ILE A 169 10.94 17.38 -21.46
N SER A 170 10.30 18.00 -22.44
CA SER A 170 10.11 19.44 -22.45
C SER A 170 8.99 19.79 -21.48
N LEU A 171 9.34 20.28 -20.29
CA LEU A 171 8.39 20.87 -19.37
C LEU A 171 8.21 22.35 -19.73
N HIS A 172 6.97 22.82 -19.81
CA HIS A 172 6.67 24.24 -19.90
C HIS A 172 6.77 24.82 -18.49
N GLU A 173 7.44 25.97 -18.36
CA GLU A 173 7.84 26.68 -17.12
C GLU A 173 9.16 26.21 -16.44
N GLY A 174 10.12 27.16 -16.40
CA GLY A 174 11.53 26.92 -16.11
C GLY A 174 11.91 26.84 -14.63
N HIS A 175 11.55 25.75 -13.96
CA HIS A 175 12.14 25.39 -12.66
C HIS A 175 12.84 24.03 -12.73
N CYS A 176 14.18 24.04 -12.82
CA CYS A 176 15.02 22.88 -12.57
C CYS A 176 15.11 22.62 -11.06
N HIS A 177 14.23 21.77 -10.53
CA HIS A 177 14.25 21.39 -9.12
C HIS A 177 15.17 20.18 -8.90
N MET A 178 16.26 20.38 -8.16
CA MET A 178 17.12 19.31 -7.63
C MET A 178 16.61 18.94 -6.22
N PRO A 179 16.20 17.69 -5.92
CA PRO A 179 15.70 17.35 -4.59
C PRO A 179 16.86 17.21 -3.58
N THR A 180 16.92 18.12 -2.61
CA THR A 180 17.70 17.99 -1.38
C THR A 180 16.99 17.06 -0.38
N LYS A 181 17.72 16.05 0.12
CA LYS A 181 17.21 15.01 1.03
C LYS A 181 16.76 15.59 2.38
N TYR A 182 15.62 15.10 2.88
CA TYR A 182 15.16 15.28 4.25
C TYR A 182 15.20 13.91 4.95
N TYR A 183 15.88 13.82 6.09
CA TYR A 183 15.91 12.64 6.95
C TYR A 183 15.04 12.94 8.18
N ASP A 184 14.05 12.10 8.45
CA ASP A 184 13.26 12.18 9.68
C ASP A 184 13.57 11.00 10.61
N CYS A 185 13.64 11.31 11.90
CA CYS A 185 14.01 10.45 13.00
C CYS A 185 12.90 9.45 13.34
N ILE A 186 13.27 8.17 13.49
CA ILE A 186 12.37 7.08 13.87
C ILE A 186 12.08 7.17 15.37
N SER A 187 10.82 7.46 15.71
CA SER A 187 10.27 7.26 17.06
C SER A 187 10.00 5.78 17.32
N TYR A 188 10.22 5.37 18.57
CA TYR A 188 10.06 3.99 19.02
C TYR A 188 8.57 3.64 19.21
N GLN A 189 7.95 3.13 18.15
CA GLN A 189 6.58 2.60 18.17
C GLN A 189 6.53 1.19 17.58
N ARG A 190 5.55 0.41 18.03
CA ARG A 190 5.30 -0.95 17.56
C ARG A 190 4.35 -0.89 16.37
N THR A 191 4.70 -1.56 15.28
CA THR A 191 4.02 -1.46 13.99
C THR A 191 3.84 -2.87 13.43
N ILE A 192 2.62 -3.23 13.07
CA ILE A 192 2.40 -4.39 12.19
C ILE A 192 2.20 -3.86 10.77
N THR A 193 2.98 -4.38 9.84
CA THR A 193 2.94 -4.08 8.42
C THR A 193 2.65 -5.36 7.67
N TYR A 194 1.54 -5.43 6.95
CA TYR A 194 1.38 -6.42 5.89
C TYR A 194 1.99 -5.85 4.64
N LEU A 195 3.01 -6.53 4.14
CA LEU A 195 3.67 -6.23 2.89
C LEU A 195 3.15 -7.19 1.83
N VAL A 196 2.61 -6.64 0.75
CA VAL A 196 2.21 -7.40 -0.43
C VAL A 196 3.22 -7.17 -1.54
N GLN A 197 3.84 -8.24 -2.06
CA GLN A 197 4.81 -8.22 -3.17
C GLN A 197 4.18 -8.60 -4.51
#